data_AF-A0A2H0XFU8-F1
#
_entry.id   AF-A0A2H0XFU8-F1
#
_cell.length_a   1.000
_cell.length_b   1.000
_cell.length_c   1.000
_cell.angle_alpha   90.00
_cell.angle_beta   90.00
_cell.angle_gamma   90.00
#
_symmetry.space_group_name_H-M   'P 1'
#
loop_
_entity.id
_entity.type
_entity.pdbx_description
1 polymer ?
#
loop_
_entity_poly.entity_id
_entity_poly.type
_entity_poly.pdbx_seq_one_letter_code
_entity_poly.pdbx_strand_id
1 'polypeptide(L)'
;MKSFAVILSLFIISGSVEGRDITTLEEREMRCVRDESVAPSFMKREVISIPRVMLGYELKDTIDWVYMDSLFIHCVIPSGERVIFSFDTETDTIEFIEVVESLSDLVQNAIDRSPLWLRDDLVDNFRRLPSDYQDTYADIILDAPDAWVDEVAYQVAHVSPEILVDTSFNPELVTVNAQYLYKNDSLLHYADIIDYGSPGDDDYYSTVRYKALEDGDTVEYELPPEYYYMYIVHPELSDESPRMDSYVYNRFWRDYL
;
A
#
# COMPACT_ATOMS: atom_id res chain seq x y z
N MET A 1 5.24 6.56 -26.11
CA MET A 1 5.00 5.70 -24.94
C MET A 1 4.10 4.56 -25.35
N LYS A 2 4.59 3.32 -25.34
CA LYS A 2 3.74 2.14 -25.48
C LYS A 2 3.25 1.82 -24.06
N SER A 3 1.93 1.80 -23.86
CA SER A 3 1.35 1.25 -22.64
C SER A 3 1.46 -0.26 -22.71
N PHE A 4 2.13 -0.87 -21.72
CA PHE A 4 2.19 -2.31 -21.56
C PHE A 4 1.24 -2.70 -20.43
N ALA A 5 0.45 -3.76 -20.65
CA ALA A 5 -0.24 -4.45 -19.58
C ALA A 5 0.64 -5.67 -19.22
N VAL A 6 1.03 -5.79 -17.96
CA VAL A 6 1.73 -6.98 -17.45
C VAL A 6 0.74 -7.80 -16.65
N ILE A 7 0.43 -9.01 -17.09
CA ILE A 7 -0.33 -9.97 -16.28
C ILE A 7 0.67 -10.84 -15.54
N LEU A 8 0.82 -10.57 -14.24
CA LEU A 8 1.53 -11.47 -13.34
C LEU A 8 0.65 -12.70 -13.07
N SER A 9 1.01 -13.84 -13.66
CA SER A 9 0.39 -15.12 -13.34
C SER A 9 1.15 -15.79 -12.20
N LEU A 10 0.77 -15.48 -10.96
CA LEU A 10 1.39 -16.06 -9.78
C LEU A 10 0.73 -17.40 -9.43
N PHE A 11 1.45 -18.50 -9.64
CA PHE A 11 1.02 -19.82 -9.17
C PHE A 11 1.67 -20.13 -7.82
N ILE A 12 0.98 -19.78 -6.74
CA ILE A 12 1.40 -20.18 -5.38
C ILE A 12 0.85 -21.58 -5.09
N ILE A 13 1.74 -22.57 -4.96
CA ILE A 13 1.38 -23.87 -4.37
C ILE A 13 1.78 -23.80 -2.88
N SER A 14 0.85 -23.40 -2.03
CA SER A 14 1.07 -23.39 -0.58
C SER A 14 0.70 -24.75 0.02
N GLY A 15 1.67 -25.49 0.54
CA GLY A 15 1.43 -26.64 1.41
C GLY A 15 1.52 -26.20 2.87
N SER A 16 0.43 -26.31 3.63
CA SER A 16 0.50 -26.21 5.09
C SER A 16 1.02 -27.53 5.64
N VAL A 17 2.19 -27.49 6.30
CA VAL A 17 2.71 -28.64 7.05
C VAL A 17 2.53 -28.33 8.54
N GLU A 18 1.42 -28.78 9.11
CA GLU A 18 1.32 -28.94 10.56
C GLU A 18 2.21 -30.11 10.97
N GLY A 19 3.36 -29.79 11.56
CA GLY A 19 4.24 -30.80 12.17
C GLY A 19 5.69 -30.59 11.76
N ARG A 20 6.53 -30.31 12.76
CA ARG A 20 7.98 -30.26 12.63
C ARG A 20 8.48 -31.60 12.06
N ASP A 21 8.96 -31.60 10.82
CA ASP A 21 10.06 -32.44 10.34
C ASP A 21 10.50 -31.98 8.95
N ILE A 22 11.78 -31.66 8.81
CA ILE A 22 12.40 -31.24 7.55
C ILE A 22 12.63 -32.50 6.71
N THR A 23 11.80 -32.71 5.68
CA THR A 23 12.05 -33.81 4.73
C THR A 23 12.86 -33.25 3.57
N THR A 24 14.18 -33.43 3.59
CA THR A 24 15.02 -33.22 2.41
C THR A 24 14.69 -34.33 1.41
N LEU A 25 13.99 -34.00 0.33
CA LEU A 25 13.81 -34.91 -0.81
C LEU A 25 14.91 -34.62 -1.83
N GLU A 26 15.90 -35.50 -1.89
CA GLU A 26 16.89 -35.52 -2.99
C GLU A 26 16.20 -35.69 -4.35
N GLU A 27 16.79 -35.08 -5.37
CA GLU A 27 16.39 -35.05 -6.78
C GLU A 27 15.61 -36.29 -7.24
N ARG A 28 14.30 -36.11 -7.41
CA ARG A 28 13.51 -36.94 -8.32
C ARG A 28 12.66 -36.03 -9.18
N GLU A 29 12.87 -36.11 -10.49
CA GLU A 29 11.94 -35.56 -11.48
C GLU A 29 10.51 -35.99 -11.14
N MET A 30 9.71 -35.05 -10.63
CA MET A 30 8.29 -35.29 -10.40
C MET A 30 7.55 -35.17 -11.73
N ARG A 31 7.24 -36.31 -12.36
CA ARG A 31 6.13 -36.40 -13.32
C ARG A 31 4.82 -36.50 -12.56
N CYS A 32 4.02 -35.45 -12.59
CA CYS A 32 2.67 -35.48 -12.06
C CYS A 32 1.81 -36.45 -12.88
N VAL A 33 1.36 -37.53 -12.25
CA VAL A 33 0.26 -38.37 -12.73
C VAL A 33 -0.91 -38.10 -11.80
N ARG A 34 -2.01 -37.54 -12.34
CA ARG A 34 -3.26 -37.38 -11.58
C ARG A 34 -3.81 -38.77 -11.26
N ASP A 35 -3.88 -39.10 -9.97
CA ASP A 35 -4.71 -40.20 -9.47
C ASP A 35 -6.07 -39.62 -9.07
N GLU A 36 -7.11 -39.93 -9.84
CA GLU A 36 -8.46 -39.38 -9.68
C GLU A 36 -9.24 -40.01 -8.50
N SER A 37 -8.59 -40.86 -7.68
CA SER A 37 -9.27 -41.65 -6.66
C SER A 37 -9.34 -41.04 -5.25
N VAL A 38 -8.73 -39.87 -5.00
CA VAL A 38 -8.72 -39.23 -3.67
C VAL A 38 -9.38 -37.84 -3.73
N ALA A 39 -10.62 -37.75 -3.24
CA ALA A 39 -11.26 -36.47 -3.01
C ALA A 39 -10.72 -35.83 -1.71
N PRO A 40 -10.08 -34.65 -1.76
CA PRO A 40 -9.63 -33.98 -0.54
C PRO A 40 -10.81 -33.34 0.19
N SER A 41 -10.92 -33.63 1.50
CA SER A 41 -11.92 -33.00 2.37
C SER A 41 -11.42 -31.65 2.86
N PHE A 42 -11.84 -30.57 2.21
CA PHE A 42 -11.64 -29.22 2.73
C PHE A 42 -12.90 -28.75 3.48
N MET A 43 -12.72 -28.26 4.70
CA MET A 43 -13.77 -27.53 5.42
C MET A 43 -14.11 -26.27 4.59
N LYS A 44 -15.31 -26.26 4.03
CA LYS A 44 -15.90 -25.12 3.32
C LYS A 44 -16.13 -23.99 4.33
N ARG A 45 -15.26 -22.97 4.38
CA ARG A 45 -15.67 -21.65 4.87
C ARG A 45 -16.61 -21.05 3.83
N GLU A 46 -17.75 -20.51 4.27
CA GLU A 46 -18.67 -19.81 3.39
C GLU A 46 -17.94 -18.63 2.75
N VAL A 47 -17.67 -18.78 1.45
CA VAL A 47 -17.20 -17.69 0.59
C VAL A 47 -18.35 -16.69 0.52
N ILE A 48 -18.12 -15.47 1.00
CA ILE A 48 -19.01 -14.35 0.73
C ILE A 48 -19.06 -14.21 -0.80
N SER A 49 -20.18 -14.66 -1.38
CA SER A 49 -20.48 -14.52 -2.79
C SER A 49 -20.76 -13.04 -3.05
N ILE A 50 -19.73 -12.28 -3.44
CA ILE A 50 -19.94 -10.98 -4.06
C ILE A 50 -20.71 -11.25 -5.37
N PRO A 51 -21.96 -10.79 -5.53
CA PRO A 51 -22.69 -11.03 -6.76
C PRO A 51 -21.95 -10.33 -7.90
N ARG A 52 -21.36 -11.14 -8.77
CA ARG A 52 -20.76 -10.70 -10.03
C ARG A 52 -21.90 -10.09 -10.85
N VAL A 53 -22.02 -8.77 -10.86
CA VAL A 53 -22.83 -8.07 -11.87
C VAL A 53 -22.09 -8.28 -13.18
N MET A 54 -22.44 -9.36 -13.87
CA MET A 54 -21.97 -9.67 -15.21
C MET A 54 -22.59 -8.64 -16.16
N LEU A 55 -21.92 -7.49 -16.29
CA LEU A 55 -22.06 -6.68 -17.49
C LEU A 55 -21.57 -7.56 -18.65
N GLY A 56 -22.51 -8.07 -19.44
CA GLY A 56 -22.27 -8.96 -20.57
C GLY A 56 -21.58 -8.25 -21.74
N TYR A 57 -20.37 -7.75 -21.52
CA TYR A 57 -19.42 -7.47 -22.57
C TYR A 57 -18.50 -8.69 -22.70
N GLU A 58 -18.55 -9.38 -23.84
CA GLU A 58 -17.41 -10.21 -24.23
C GLU A 58 -16.27 -9.23 -24.59
N LEU A 59 -15.39 -8.92 -23.63
CA LEU A 59 -14.10 -8.32 -23.95
C LEU A 59 -13.31 -9.38 -24.70
N LYS A 60 -13.41 -9.35 -26.03
CA LYS A 60 -12.50 -10.09 -26.88
C LYS A 60 -11.14 -9.43 -26.68
N ASP A 61 -10.26 -10.12 -25.95
CA ASP A 61 -8.91 -9.65 -25.75
C ASP A 61 -8.21 -9.59 -27.12
N THR A 62 -8.07 -8.38 -27.64
CA THR A 62 -7.44 -8.10 -28.94
C THR A 62 -5.95 -7.84 -28.82
N ILE A 63 -5.38 -7.98 -27.61
CA ILE A 63 -3.98 -7.73 -27.34
C ILE A 63 -3.18 -8.99 -27.68
N ASP A 64 -2.14 -8.81 -28.50
CA ASP A 64 -1.19 -9.88 -28.81
C ASP A 64 -0.18 -9.99 -27.66
N TRP A 65 -0.40 -10.97 -26.79
CA TRP A 65 0.44 -11.21 -25.62
C TRP A 65 1.75 -11.86 -26.02
N VAL A 66 2.87 -11.20 -25.72
CA VAL A 66 4.21 -11.73 -25.95
C VAL A 66 4.78 -12.21 -24.62
N TYR A 67 5.29 -13.44 -24.59
CA TYR A 67 6.03 -13.94 -23.45
C TYR A 67 7.31 -13.12 -23.27
N MET A 68 7.52 -12.63 -22.06
CA MET A 68 8.56 -11.69 -21.71
C MET A 68 9.69 -12.40 -20.96
N ASP A 69 9.40 -12.93 -19.76
CA ASP A 69 10.36 -13.69 -18.96
C ASP A 69 9.63 -14.63 -17.96
N SER A 70 10.37 -15.53 -17.29
CA SER A 70 9.88 -16.34 -16.18
C SER A 70 10.94 -16.58 -15.12
N LEU A 71 10.53 -16.42 -13.86
CA LEU A 71 11.38 -16.66 -12.69
C LEU A 71 10.81 -17.81 -11.85
N PHE A 72 11.65 -18.80 -11.54
CA PHE A 72 11.30 -19.93 -10.69
C PHE A 72 12.04 -19.83 -9.36
N ILE A 73 11.31 -19.76 -8.26
CA ILE A 73 11.89 -19.65 -6.91
C ILE A 73 11.30 -20.70 -6.02
N HIS A 74 12.18 -21.30 -5.23
CA HIS A 74 11.83 -22.21 -4.17
C HIS A 74 12.29 -21.60 -2.83
N CYS A 75 11.40 -20.88 -2.17
CA CYS A 75 11.66 -20.27 -0.86
C CYS A 75 10.50 -20.52 0.10
N VAL A 76 10.80 -20.48 1.40
CA VAL A 76 9.80 -20.42 2.46
C VAL A 76 9.59 -18.96 2.79
N ILE A 77 8.34 -18.51 2.82
CA ILE A 77 7.96 -17.18 3.29
C ILE A 77 7.36 -17.36 4.70
N PRO A 78 8.11 -17.04 5.77
CA PRO A 78 7.57 -17.09 7.12
C PRO A 78 6.35 -16.16 7.30
N SER A 79 5.60 -16.37 8.38
CA SER A 79 4.47 -15.49 8.71
C SER A 79 4.95 -14.05 8.92
N GLY A 80 4.39 -13.11 8.15
CA GLY A 80 4.77 -11.70 8.20
C GLY A 80 6.00 -11.32 7.36
N GLU A 81 6.62 -12.28 6.67
CA GLU A 81 7.72 -12.01 5.75
C GLU A 81 7.21 -11.84 4.32
N ARG A 82 8.05 -11.27 3.46
CA ARG A 82 7.71 -11.00 2.05
C ARG A 82 8.83 -11.37 1.11
N VAL A 83 8.43 -11.53 -0.15
CA VAL A 83 9.35 -11.69 -1.27
C VAL A 83 9.06 -10.58 -2.27
N ILE A 84 10.13 -9.92 -2.72
CA ILE A 84 10.06 -8.80 -3.66
C ILE A 84 10.65 -9.25 -4.99
N PHE A 85 9.95 -8.90 -6.07
CA PHE A 85 10.42 -9.06 -7.44
C PHE A 85 10.46 -7.70 -8.09
N SER A 86 11.49 -7.44 -8.88
CA SER A 86 11.52 -6.26 -9.75
C SER A 86 11.31 -6.67 -11.19
N PHE A 87 10.66 -5.77 -11.93
CA PHE A 87 10.48 -5.89 -13.35
C PHE A 87 11.21 -4.76 -14.06
N ASP A 88 12.22 -5.09 -14.87
CA ASP A 88 12.92 -4.12 -15.68
C ASP A 88 12.30 -4.05 -17.08
N THR A 89 11.61 -2.95 -17.35
CA THR A 89 10.95 -2.68 -18.63
C THR A 89 11.91 -2.32 -19.78
N GLU A 90 13.18 -2.04 -19.50
CA GLU A 90 14.18 -1.78 -20.55
C GLU A 90 14.81 -3.08 -21.06
N THR A 91 15.03 -4.04 -20.16
CA THR A 91 15.63 -5.34 -20.48
C THR A 91 14.62 -6.47 -20.65
N ASP A 92 13.35 -6.20 -20.33
CA ASP A 92 12.25 -7.17 -20.32
C ASP A 92 12.51 -8.37 -19.38
N THR A 93 13.18 -8.15 -18.25
CA THR A 93 13.58 -9.21 -17.30
C THR A 93 12.86 -9.12 -15.95
N ILE A 94 12.65 -10.29 -15.31
CA ILE A 94 12.16 -10.40 -13.94
C ILE A 94 13.30 -10.86 -13.04
N GLU A 95 13.64 -10.08 -12.02
CA GLU A 95 14.72 -10.40 -11.09
C GLU A 95 14.21 -10.60 -9.66
N PHE A 96 14.79 -11.60 -8.98
CA PHE A 96 14.62 -11.78 -7.54
C PHE A 96 15.54 -10.79 -6.83
N ILE A 97 14.95 -9.91 -6.01
CA ILE A 97 15.75 -9.00 -5.19
C ILE A 97 15.97 -9.65 -3.83
N GLU A 98 17.21 -10.05 -3.57
CA GLU A 98 17.64 -10.33 -2.21
C GLU A 98 17.80 -8.98 -1.50
N VAL A 99 16.95 -8.74 -0.50
CA VAL A 99 16.93 -7.47 0.23
C VAL A 99 18.16 -7.42 1.13
N VAL A 100 19.21 -6.71 0.71
CA VAL A 100 20.49 -6.62 1.46
C VAL A 100 20.77 -5.19 1.98
N GLU A 101 19.99 -4.19 1.61
CA GLU A 101 20.22 -2.83 2.12
C GLU A 101 19.56 -2.63 3.50
N SER A 102 20.41 -2.55 4.52
CA SER A 102 20.02 -2.10 5.85
C SER A 102 19.66 -0.61 5.79
N LEU A 103 18.41 -0.28 6.08
CA LEU A 103 17.96 1.11 6.27
C LEU A 103 18.75 1.77 7.41
N SER A 104 18.90 3.09 7.36
CA SER A 104 19.58 3.83 8.43
C SER A 104 18.81 3.73 9.75
N ASP A 105 19.50 3.91 10.89
CA ASP A 105 18.85 3.94 12.20
C ASP A 105 17.76 5.03 12.26
N LEU A 106 17.94 6.14 11.55
CA LEU A 106 16.96 7.22 11.47
C LEU A 106 15.67 6.75 10.81
N VAL A 107 15.79 6.09 9.65
CA VAL A 107 14.65 5.53 8.92
C VAL A 107 13.97 4.43 9.73
N GLN A 108 14.74 3.59 10.41
CA GLN A 108 14.16 2.55 11.28
C GLN A 108 13.36 3.16 12.44
N ASN A 109 13.85 4.24 13.06
CA ASN A 109 13.10 4.96 14.10
C ASN A 109 11.78 5.55 13.56
N ALA A 110 11.79 6.09 12.33
CA ALA A 110 10.57 6.59 11.69
C ALA A 110 9.54 5.48 11.43
N ILE A 111 10.01 4.31 10.95
CA ILE A 111 9.17 3.12 10.77
C ILE A 111 8.60 2.64 12.11
N ASP A 112 9.42 2.58 13.15
CA ASP A 112 8.99 2.11 14.48
C ASP A 112 8.00 3.06 15.16
N ARG A 113 8.06 4.36 14.85
CA ARG A 113 7.05 5.33 15.30
C ARG A 113 5.72 5.19 14.55
N SER A 114 5.75 4.64 13.35
CA SER A 114 4.57 4.51 12.48
C SER A 114 3.68 3.33 12.88
N PRO A 115 2.37 3.36 12.52
CA PRO A 115 1.46 2.25 12.76
C PRO A 115 1.95 0.93 12.17
N LEU A 116 1.75 -0.19 12.88
CA LEU A 116 2.25 -1.51 12.46
C LEU A 116 1.78 -1.90 11.05
N TRP A 117 0.51 -1.65 10.73
CA TRP A 117 -0.09 -1.99 9.44
C TRP A 117 0.51 -1.24 8.24
N LEU A 118 1.29 -0.18 8.50
CA LEU A 118 1.89 0.68 7.49
C LEU A 118 3.42 0.46 7.34
N ARG A 119 4.06 -0.17 8.33
CA ARG A 119 5.52 -0.30 8.38
C ARG A 119 6.09 -1.00 7.16
N ASP A 120 5.39 -1.99 6.64
CA ASP A 120 5.86 -2.72 5.47
C ASP A 120 5.88 -1.85 4.21
N ASP A 121 4.84 -1.07 3.97
CA ASP A 121 4.75 -0.17 2.82
C ASP A 121 5.79 0.96 2.94
N LEU A 122 6.01 1.50 4.15
CA LEU A 122 7.10 2.45 4.42
C LEU A 122 8.46 1.86 4.07
N VAL A 123 8.77 0.65 4.54
CA VAL A 123 10.04 -0.02 4.27
C VAL A 123 10.24 -0.21 2.76
N ASP A 124 9.19 -0.59 2.03
CA ASP A 124 9.26 -0.72 0.57
C ASP A 124 9.56 0.62 -0.09
N ASN A 125 8.83 1.67 0.28
CA ASN A 125 9.00 2.97 -0.33
C ASN A 125 10.35 3.61 0.00
N PHE A 126 10.82 3.51 1.26
CA PHE A 126 12.14 3.99 1.68
C PHE A 126 13.27 3.32 0.90
N ARG A 127 13.19 2.00 0.62
CA ARG A 127 14.19 1.30 -0.19
C ARG A 127 14.29 1.82 -1.62
N ARG A 128 13.21 2.39 -2.14
CA ARG A 128 13.16 2.97 -3.49
C ARG A 128 13.62 4.43 -3.53
N LEU A 129 13.80 5.06 -2.37
CA LEU A 129 14.27 6.44 -2.25
C LEU A 129 15.81 6.51 -2.16
N PRO A 130 16.45 7.54 -2.74
CA PRO A 130 17.86 7.84 -2.46
C PRO A 130 18.07 8.19 -0.98
N SER A 131 19.25 7.90 -0.43
CA SER A 131 19.57 8.08 1.00
C SER A 131 19.19 9.45 1.57
N ASP A 132 19.49 10.53 0.84
CA ASP A 132 19.23 11.90 1.30
C ASP A 132 17.72 12.16 1.45
N TYR A 133 16.90 11.55 0.60
CA TYR A 133 15.44 11.65 0.69
C TYR A 133 14.88 10.70 1.76
N GLN A 134 15.50 9.53 1.98
CA GLN A 134 15.11 8.66 3.10
C GLN A 134 15.21 9.40 4.43
N ASP A 135 16.36 10.03 4.70
CA ASP A 135 16.57 10.79 5.93
C ASP A 135 15.59 11.98 6.03
N THR A 136 15.36 12.70 4.92
CA THR A 136 14.40 13.81 4.86
C THR A 136 12.98 13.39 5.27
N TYR A 137 12.47 12.28 4.70
CA TYR A 137 11.12 11.81 5.02
C TYR A 137 11.03 11.09 6.37
N ALA A 138 12.13 10.48 6.83
CA ALA A 138 12.21 9.94 8.18
C ALA A 138 12.11 11.06 9.23
N ASP A 139 12.84 12.17 9.05
CA ASP A 139 12.73 13.35 9.92
C ASP A 139 11.31 13.93 9.90
N ILE A 140 10.64 13.99 8.74
CA ILE A 140 9.24 14.45 8.65
C ILE A 140 8.29 13.60 9.49
N ILE A 141 8.43 12.27 9.48
CA ILE A 141 7.64 11.36 10.33
C ILE A 141 8.00 11.55 11.81
N LEU A 142 9.29 11.70 12.12
CA LEU A 142 9.79 11.88 13.49
C LEU A 142 9.53 13.27 14.08
N ASP A 143 9.25 14.27 13.26
CA ASP A 143 8.90 15.62 13.72
C ASP A 143 7.39 15.86 13.73
N ALA A 144 6.60 14.96 13.14
CA ALA A 144 5.15 15.05 13.14
C ALA A 144 4.58 15.05 14.58
N PRO A 145 3.60 15.91 14.89
CA PRO A 145 2.81 15.79 16.11
C PRO A 145 2.14 14.42 16.18
N ASP A 146 1.96 13.89 17.39
CA ASP A 146 1.43 12.54 17.59
C ASP A 146 0.11 12.28 16.89
N ALA A 147 -0.78 13.28 16.84
CA ALA A 147 -2.07 13.16 16.16
C ALA A 147 -1.97 13.02 14.63
N TRP A 148 -0.82 13.28 14.02
CA TRP A 148 -0.68 13.33 12.55
C TRP A 148 0.25 12.25 12.00
N VAL A 149 0.81 11.41 12.89
CA VAL A 149 1.90 10.49 12.53
C VAL A 149 1.43 9.48 11.50
N ASP A 150 0.23 8.93 11.66
CA ASP A 150 -0.33 7.96 10.73
C ASP A 150 -0.63 8.58 9.35
N GLU A 151 -1.17 9.81 9.26
CA GLU A 151 -1.38 10.46 7.96
C GLU A 151 -0.07 10.86 7.27
N VAL A 152 0.90 11.36 8.03
CA VAL A 152 2.22 11.71 7.51
C VAL A 152 2.92 10.46 6.99
N ALA A 153 2.96 9.40 7.80
CA ALA A 153 3.55 8.13 7.41
C ALA A 153 2.81 7.53 6.21
N TYR A 154 1.47 7.61 6.18
CA TYR A 154 0.67 7.01 5.10
C TYR A 154 1.03 7.62 3.74
N GLN A 155 1.17 8.95 3.71
CA GLN A 155 1.61 9.67 2.52
C GLN A 155 3.04 9.27 2.11
N VAL A 156 3.98 9.18 3.06
CA VAL A 156 5.35 8.75 2.75
C VAL A 156 5.38 7.32 2.22
N ALA A 157 4.49 6.44 2.66
CA ALA A 157 4.42 5.07 2.16
C ALA A 157 3.77 4.95 0.76
N HIS A 158 2.76 5.77 0.46
CA HIS A 158 1.90 5.56 -0.71
C HIS A 158 2.10 6.57 -1.84
N VAL A 159 2.75 7.72 -1.58
CA VAL A 159 3.18 8.61 -2.65
C VAL A 159 4.38 7.99 -3.35
N SER A 160 4.30 7.91 -4.68
CA SER A 160 5.33 7.29 -5.51
C SER A 160 6.71 7.94 -5.29
N PRO A 161 7.81 7.17 -5.20
CA PRO A 161 9.17 7.69 -5.03
C PRO A 161 9.52 8.76 -6.06
N GLU A 162 9.04 8.61 -7.30
CA GLU A 162 9.29 9.53 -8.40
C GLU A 162 8.76 10.96 -8.10
N ILE A 163 7.64 11.07 -7.38
CA ILE A 163 7.10 12.34 -6.91
C ILE A 163 7.87 12.84 -5.69
N LEU A 164 8.17 11.95 -4.73
CA LEU A 164 8.88 12.30 -3.51
C LEU A 164 10.30 12.83 -3.76
N VAL A 165 10.94 12.41 -4.86
CA VAL A 165 12.26 12.94 -5.27
C VAL A 165 12.18 14.09 -6.26
N ASP A 166 11.00 14.42 -6.78
CA ASP A 166 10.83 15.49 -7.76
C ASP A 166 11.18 16.85 -7.14
N THR A 167 12.05 17.61 -7.80
CA THR A 167 12.51 18.92 -7.31
C THR A 167 11.40 19.97 -7.16
N SER A 168 10.24 19.78 -7.79
CA SER A 168 9.06 20.63 -7.66
C SER A 168 8.14 20.21 -6.52
N PHE A 169 8.31 19.00 -5.98
CA PHE A 169 7.62 18.56 -4.79
C PHE A 169 8.34 19.10 -3.55
N ASN A 170 7.63 19.86 -2.72
CA ASN A 170 8.15 20.30 -1.43
C ASN A 170 7.81 19.23 -0.38
N PRO A 171 8.79 18.56 0.27
CA PRO A 171 8.53 17.54 1.29
C PRO A 171 7.65 18.03 2.45
N GLU A 172 7.72 19.32 2.79
CA GLU A 172 6.88 19.93 3.84
C GLU A 172 5.38 19.80 3.54
N LEU A 173 5.00 19.60 2.28
CA LEU A 173 3.61 19.35 1.88
C LEU A 173 3.01 18.12 2.56
N VAL A 174 3.82 17.11 2.90
CA VAL A 174 3.34 15.92 3.62
C VAL A 174 2.78 16.31 5.00
N THR A 175 3.51 17.15 5.74
CA THR A 175 3.09 17.65 7.06
C THR A 175 1.98 18.68 6.93
N VAL A 176 2.06 19.59 5.96
CA VAL A 176 1.01 20.59 5.70
C VAL A 176 -0.30 19.89 5.34
N ASN A 177 -0.27 18.82 4.56
CA ASN A 177 -1.45 18.02 4.23
C ASN A 177 -2.16 17.52 5.50
N ALA A 178 -1.42 16.88 6.41
CA ALA A 178 -1.97 16.38 7.67
C ALA A 178 -2.47 17.54 8.56
N GLN A 179 -1.72 18.63 8.67
CA GLN A 179 -2.14 19.81 9.42
C GLN A 179 -3.49 20.36 8.91
N TYR A 180 -3.68 20.43 7.59
CA TYR A 180 -4.92 20.95 7.01
C TYR A 180 -6.11 20.00 7.18
N LEU A 181 -5.89 18.68 7.28
CA LEU A 181 -6.94 17.74 7.67
C LEU A 181 -7.53 18.12 9.03
N TYR A 182 -6.70 18.20 10.07
CA TYR A 182 -7.15 18.53 11.43
C TYR A 182 -7.61 19.98 11.59
N LYS A 183 -7.10 20.90 10.77
CA LYS A 183 -7.64 22.26 10.72
C LYS A 183 -9.05 22.28 10.14
N ASN A 184 -9.28 21.57 9.03
CA ASN A 184 -10.57 21.52 8.37
C ASN A 184 -11.60 20.75 9.20
N ASP A 185 -11.18 19.68 9.88
CA ASP A 185 -11.97 18.96 10.88
C ASP A 185 -12.68 19.93 11.86
N SER A 186 -11.93 20.86 12.45
CA SER A 186 -12.48 21.85 13.39
C SER A 186 -13.51 22.83 12.78
N LEU A 187 -13.60 22.91 11.45
CA LEU A 187 -14.47 23.80 10.70
C LEU A 187 -15.72 23.10 10.17
N LEU A 188 -15.70 21.77 10.06
CA LEU A 188 -16.79 20.98 9.51
C LEU A 188 -17.75 20.57 10.64
N HIS A 189 -19.01 20.96 10.54
CA HIS A 189 -20.01 20.63 11.57
C HIS A 189 -20.59 19.21 11.45
N TYR A 190 -20.35 18.55 10.32
CA TYR A 190 -20.99 17.28 9.96
C TYR A 190 -20.00 16.12 9.89
N ALA A 191 -18.70 16.35 10.10
CA ALA A 191 -17.67 15.33 10.04
C ALA A 191 -16.59 15.62 11.09
N ASP A 192 -16.15 14.58 11.80
CA ASP A 192 -15.08 14.61 12.80
C ASP A 192 -14.03 13.53 12.43
N ILE A 193 -12.74 13.86 12.45
CA ILE A 193 -11.63 12.91 12.46
C ILE A 193 -11.56 12.28 13.85
N ILE A 194 -11.48 10.96 13.90
CA ILE A 194 -11.42 10.15 15.11
C ILE A 194 -10.15 9.32 15.07
N ASP A 195 -9.28 9.53 16.06
CA ASP A 195 -8.04 8.78 16.24
C ASP A 195 -8.27 7.62 17.22
N TYR A 196 -7.81 6.42 16.85
CA TYR A 196 -7.80 5.22 17.67
C TYR A 196 -6.35 4.83 17.94
N GLY A 197 -5.97 4.57 19.20
CA GLY A 197 -4.59 4.21 19.57
C GLY A 197 -3.66 5.41 19.73
N SER A 198 -2.35 5.19 19.69
CA SER A 198 -1.31 6.23 19.73
C SER A 198 -0.12 5.83 18.85
N PRO A 199 0.72 6.79 18.41
CA PRO A 199 1.93 6.46 17.64
C PRO A 199 2.78 5.36 18.30
N GLY A 200 3.14 4.36 17.50
CA GLY A 200 3.87 3.17 17.95
C GLY A 200 2.99 2.01 18.44
N ASP A 201 1.67 2.21 18.62
CA ASP A 201 0.73 1.13 18.93
C ASP A 201 0.34 0.35 17.66
N ASP A 202 0.07 -0.95 17.83
CA ASP A 202 -0.29 -1.85 16.71
C ASP A 202 -1.67 -1.53 16.10
N ASP A 203 -2.57 -0.96 16.90
CA ASP A 203 -3.93 -0.58 16.55
C ASP A 203 -4.11 0.93 16.34
N TYR A 204 -3.01 1.65 16.10
CA TYR A 204 -3.07 3.08 15.80
C TYR A 204 -3.59 3.33 14.38
N TYR A 205 -4.75 3.99 14.27
CA TYR A 205 -5.30 4.48 13.01
C TYR A 205 -6.30 5.60 13.24
N SER A 206 -6.59 6.33 12.19
CA SER A 206 -7.57 7.40 12.16
C SER A 206 -8.65 7.10 11.12
N THR A 207 -9.83 7.66 11.33
CA THR A 207 -10.91 7.64 10.35
C THR A 207 -11.81 8.86 10.53
N VAL A 208 -12.84 9.00 9.69
CA VAL A 208 -13.84 10.07 9.81
C VAL A 208 -15.19 9.49 10.22
N ARG A 209 -15.76 10.08 11.27
CA ARG A 209 -17.16 9.93 11.64
C ARG A 209 -17.95 11.11 11.05
N TYR A 210 -19.07 10.84 10.40
CA TYR A 210 -19.87 11.88 9.75
C TYR A 210 -21.37 11.70 9.96
N LYS A 211 -22.11 12.80 9.80
CA LYS A 211 -23.56 12.90 9.94
C LYS A 211 -24.20 12.97 8.57
N ALA A 212 -25.15 12.08 8.30
CA ALA A 212 -25.98 12.08 7.11
C ALA A 212 -27.45 12.27 7.47
N LEU A 213 -28.21 12.93 6.59
CA LEU A 213 -29.66 13.06 6.73
C LEU A 213 -30.34 11.87 6.04
N GLU A 214 -31.03 11.04 6.82
CA GLU A 214 -31.80 9.91 6.32
C GLU A 214 -33.23 9.97 6.85
N ASP A 215 -34.21 9.92 5.94
CA ASP A 215 -35.63 10.00 6.25
C ASP A 215 -36.03 11.18 7.18
N GLY A 216 -35.25 12.26 7.14
CA GLY A 216 -35.47 13.47 7.94
C GLY A 216 -34.85 13.45 9.34
N ASP A 217 -34.12 12.39 9.70
CA ASP A 217 -33.33 12.29 10.91
C ASP A 217 -31.82 12.32 10.61
N THR A 218 -31.01 12.72 11.59
CA THR A 218 -29.55 12.73 11.47
C THR A 218 -29.00 11.40 11.96
N VAL A 219 -28.35 10.66 11.08
CA VAL A 219 -27.69 9.38 11.37
C VAL A 219 -26.19 9.58 11.33
N GLU A 220 -25.49 9.01 12.30
CA GLU A 220 -24.02 9.02 12.35
C GLU A 220 -23.46 7.74 11.75
N TYR A 221 -22.42 7.92 10.95
CA TYR A 221 -21.68 6.86 10.26
C TYR A 221 -20.19 7.02 10.51
N GLU A 222 -19.47 5.91 10.46
CA GLU A 222 -18.00 5.90 10.49
C GLU A 222 -17.50 5.33 9.17
N LEU A 223 -16.52 5.99 8.55
CA LEU A 223 -15.88 5.47 7.36
C LEU A 223 -14.97 4.29 7.74
N PRO A 224 -14.89 3.24 6.91
CA PRO A 224 -13.81 2.27 7.03
C PRO A 224 -12.46 2.98 6.89
N PRO A 225 -11.45 2.69 7.72
CA PRO A 225 -10.18 3.43 7.76
C PRO A 225 -9.47 3.50 6.41
N GLU A 226 -9.53 2.43 5.61
CA GLU A 226 -8.94 2.39 4.27
C GLU A 226 -9.48 3.48 3.33
N TYR A 227 -10.75 3.86 3.47
CA TYR A 227 -11.33 4.95 2.68
C TYR A 227 -10.85 6.31 3.16
N TYR A 228 -10.68 6.48 4.48
CA TYR A 228 -10.09 7.70 5.03
C TYR A 228 -8.69 7.91 4.46
N TYR A 229 -7.81 6.92 4.55
CA TYR A 229 -6.46 7.09 4.07
C TYR A 229 -6.37 7.28 2.55
N MET A 230 -7.10 6.47 1.77
CA MET A 230 -6.99 6.50 0.31
C MET A 230 -7.64 7.74 -0.32
N TYR A 231 -8.77 8.22 0.20
CA TYR A 231 -9.56 9.27 -0.46
C TYR A 231 -9.57 10.59 0.29
N ILE A 232 -9.22 10.61 1.57
CA ILE A 232 -9.18 11.84 2.36
C ILE A 232 -7.74 12.25 2.63
N VAL A 233 -6.87 11.33 3.07
CA VAL A 233 -5.47 11.63 3.44
C VAL A 233 -4.57 11.71 2.22
N HIS A 234 -4.63 10.70 1.34
CA HIS A 234 -3.79 10.63 0.16
C HIS A 234 -4.00 11.89 -0.69
N PRO A 235 -2.93 12.54 -1.16
CA PRO A 235 -3.05 13.69 -2.03
C PRO A 235 -3.83 13.30 -3.30
N GLU A 236 -4.99 13.92 -3.53
CA GLU A 236 -5.78 13.70 -4.74
C GLU A 236 -5.20 14.57 -5.87
N LEU A 237 -4.82 13.94 -6.98
CA LEU A 237 -4.22 14.63 -8.13
C LEU A 237 -5.19 14.52 -9.30
N SER A 238 -5.87 15.63 -9.61
CA SER A 238 -6.72 15.70 -10.79
C SER A 238 -5.94 15.93 -12.09
N ASP A 239 -4.65 16.37 -12.02
CA ASP A 239 -3.69 16.36 -13.14
C ASP A 239 -2.25 16.85 -12.80
N GLU A 240 -1.91 17.21 -11.55
CA GLU A 240 -0.62 17.86 -11.22
C GLU A 240 0.00 17.27 -9.95
N SER A 241 1.34 17.12 -9.91
CA SER A 241 2.09 16.81 -8.68
C SER A 241 1.70 17.76 -7.53
N PRO A 242 1.69 17.34 -6.25
CA PRO A 242 1.34 18.24 -5.15
C PRO A 242 2.35 19.39 -5.10
N ARG A 243 1.85 20.64 -5.22
CA ARG A 243 2.67 21.85 -5.28
C ARG A 243 2.21 22.88 -4.26
N MET A 244 3.15 23.72 -3.85
CA MET A 244 2.91 24.96 -3.10
C MET A 244 3.98 25.98 -3.52
N ASP A 245 3.97 26.31 -4.82
CA ASP A 245 4.92 27.21 -5.45
C ASP A 245 4.19 28.34 -6.19
N SER A 246 4.94 29.23 -6.83
CA SER A 246 4.36 30.34 -7.59
C SER A 246 3.45 29.91 -8.74
N TYR A 247 3.59 28.68 -9.26
CA TYR A 247 2.76 28.15 -10.34
C TYR A 247 1.33 27.89 -9.85
N VAL A 248 1.17 27.42 -8.61
CA VAL A 248 -0.13 27.30 -7.91
C VAL A 248 -0.46 28.49 -7.00
N TYR A 249 0.04 29.69 -7.33
CA TYR A 249 -0.20 30.93 -6.57
C TYR A 249 0.25 30.89 -5.10
N ASN A 250 1.19 30.01 -4.76
CA ASN A 250 1.61 29.66 -3.40
C ASN A 250 0.42 29.23 -2.51
N ARG A 251 -0.59 28.59 -3.10
CA ARG A 251 -1.75 28.02 -2.40
C ARG A 251 -1.66 26.51 -2.44
N PHE A 252 -2.11 25.88 -1.37
CA PHE A 252 -2.16 24.42 -1.27
C PHE A 252 -3.52 23.91 -1.77
N TRP A 253 -3.59 22.71 -2.36
CA TRP A 253 -4.84 22.20 -2.96
C TRP A 253 -5.97 22.07 -1.93
N ARG A 254 -5.65 21.75 -0.67
CA ARG A 254 -6.63 21.75 0.44
C ARG A 254 -7.13 23.12 0.86
N ASP A 255 -6.52 24.22 0.41
CA ASP A 255 -7.09 25.56 0.65
C ASP A 255 -8.40 25.78 -0.13
N TYR A 256 -8.69 24.92 -1.12
CA TYR A 256 -9.85 25.02 -2.00
C TYR A 256 -10.96 24.02 -1.66
N LEU A 257 -10.74 23.14 -0.68
CA LEU A 257 -11.70 22.15 -0.17
C LEU A 257 -12.20 22.57 1.22
#